data_AF-A0A7K4L8V3-F1
#
_entry.id   AF-A0A7K4L8V3-F1
#
_cell.length_a   1.000
_cell.length_b   1.000
_cell.length_c   1.000
_cell.angle_alpha   90.00
_cell.angle_beta   90.00
_cell.angle_gamma   90.00
#
_symmetry.space_group_name_H-M   'P 1'
#
loop_
_entity.id
_entity.type
_entity.pdbx_description
1 polymer ?
#
loop_
_entity_poly.entity_id
_entity_poly.type
_entity_poly.pdbx_seq_one_letter_code
_entity_poly.pdbx_strand_id
1 'polypeptide(L)'
;LQRMLSIAVEVDRSPNCSSCKIADVIFPFILNIPLRSQREAFLNTMDSQLLRCKVLELMFQHSCEVPTNMPLSLAKILYFLSHSVLLQYQEEAAICERWDEMLQYLMLLLLSYQNVVLGHLRSALSERMDLIIKKAKPKLQDDDHITQLDIHLNVENFFGRLQQVLGEEPFPQQIKEKVHMLQ
;
A
#
# COMPACT_ATOMS: atom_id res chain seq x y z
N LEU A 1 6.14 -2.35 -22.10
CA LEU A 1 7.00 -2.06 -20.94
C LEU A 1 6.52 -2.75 -19.66
N GLN A 2 5.27 -2.56 -19.21
CA GLN A 2 4.75 -3.16 -17.96
C GLN A 2 4.81 -4.69 -17.93
N ARG A 3 4.38 -5.39 -18.99
CA ARG A 3 4.59 -6.84 -19.12
C ARG A 3 6.06 -7.27 -19.02
N MET A 4 6.98 -6.50 -19.59
CA MET A 4 8.41 -6.81 -19.52
C MET A 4 8.96 -6.60 -18.10
N LEU A 5 8.53 -5.57 -17.40
CA LEU A 5 8.89 -5.33 -15.99
C LEU A 5 8.30 -6.41 -15.08
N SER A 6 7.05 -6.81 -15.30
CA SER A 6 6.43 -7.92 -14.55
C SER A 6 7.20 -9.22 -14.77
N ILE A 7 7.53 -9.56 -16.02
CA ILE A 7 8.32 -10.76 -16.35
C ILE A 7 9.73 -10.66 -15.76
N ALA A 8 10.41 -9.50 -15.86
CA ALA A 8 11.75 -9.32 -15.30
C ALA A 8 11.78 -9.43 -13.77
N VAL A 9 10.73 -8.97 -13.07
CA VAL A 9 10.56 -9.16 -11.62
C VAL A 9 10.34 -10.63 -11.27
N GLU A 10 9.59 -11.36 -12.11
CA GLU A 10 9.17 -12.75 -11.83
C GLU A 10 10.18 -13.81 -12.26
N VAL A 11 11.05 -13.53 -13.24
CA VAL A 11 12.09 -14.45 -13.72
C VAL A 11 13.30 -14.53 -12.77
N ASP A 12 13.45 -13.59 -11.84
CA ASP A 12 14.56 -13.58 -10.88
C ASP A 12 14.32 -14.54 -9.68
N ARG A 13 15.41 -15.13 -9.16
CA ARG A 13 15.39 -16.04 -8.00
C ARG A 13 15.01 -15.32 -6.70
N SER A 14 15.06 -13.98 -6.66
CA SER A 14 14.64 -13.17 -5.51
C SER A 14 13.64 -12.08 -5.92
N PRO A 15 12.34 -12.42 -6.07
CA PRO A 15 11.29 -11.48 -6.51
C PRO A 15 11.17 -10.22 -5.64
N ASN A 16 11.43 -10.37 -4.33
CA ASN A 16 11.47 -9.23 -3.40
C ASN A 16 12.63 -8.29 -3.71
N CYS A 17 13.84 -8.80 -3.95
CA CYS A 17 15.01 -7.98 -4.26
C CYS A 17 14.80 -7.17 -5.55
N SER A 18 14.30 -7.83 -6.60
CA SER A 18 14.00 -7.17 -7.88
C SER A 18 12.91 -6.11 -7.75
N SER A 19 11.80 -6.45 -7.06
CA SER A 19 10.70 -5.50 -6.83
C SER A 19 11.13 -4.29 -5.99
N CYS A 20 11.95 -4.49 -4.95
CA CYS A 20 12.51 -3.40 -4.15
C CYS A 20 13.36 -2.47 -5.02
N LYS A 21 14.32 -3.01 -5.78
CA LYS A 21 15.19 -2.20 -6.64
C LYS A 21 14.41 -1.38 -7.67
N ILE A 22 13.39 -1.97 -8.28
CA ILE A 22 12.56 -1.26 -9.26
C ILE A 22 11.69 -0.21 -8.57
N ALA A 23 11.15 -0.50 -7.38
CA ALA A 23 10.39 0.47 -6.60
C ALA A 23 11.25 1.67 -6.20
N ASP A 24 12.50 1.45 -5.77
CA ASP A 24 13.45 2.52 -5.42
C ASP A 24 13.72 3.46 -6.61
N VAL A 25 13.77 2.90 -7.83
CA VAL A 25 13.91 3.69 -9.06
C VAL A 25 12.62 4.43 -9.41
N ILE A 26 11.46 3.79 -9.29
CA ILE A 26 10.15 4.36 -9.68
C ILE A 26 9.68 5.45 -8.70
N PHE A 27 9.94 5.28 -7.41
CA PHE A 27 9.38 6.11 -6.35
C PHE A 27 9.62 7.63 -6.55
N PRO A 28 10.85 8.11 -6.85
CA PRO A 28 11.08 9.52 -7.13
C PRO A 28 10.24 10.06 -8.31
N PHE A 29 9.96 9.25 -9.33
CA PHE A 29 9.14 9.69 -10.46
C PHE A 29 7.69 9.92 -10.05
N ILE A 30 7.12 9.08 -9.18
CA ILE A 30 5.73 9.23 -8.73
C ILE A 30 5.52 10.53 -7.96
N LEU A 31 6.48 10.91 -7.09
CA LEU A 31 6.41 12.16 -6.34
C LEU A 31 6.38 13.40 -7.26
N ASN A 32 6.92 13.27 -8.47
CA ASN A 32 6.96 14.33 -9.47
C ASN A 32 5.77 14.31 -10.45
N ILE A 33 4.83 13.36 -10.32
CA ILE A 33 3.60 13.37 -11.12
C ILE A 33 2.64 14.39 -10.50
N PRO A 34 2.29 15.49 -11.19
CA PRO A 34 1.57 16.59 -10.58
C PRO A 34 0.09 16.28 -10.35
N LEU A 35 -0.56 15.59 -11.28
CA LEU A 35 -2.00 15.35 -11.22
C LEU A 35 -2.33 14.04 -10.50
N ARG A 36 -3.29 14.11 -9.56
CA ARG A 36 -3.85 12.93 -8.87
C ARG A 36 -4.29 11.82 -9.82
N SER A 37 -5.04 12.15 -10.87
CA SER A 37 -5.54 11.16 -11.84
C SER A 37 -4.43 10.40 -12.57
N GLN A 38 -3.29 11.06 -12.82
CA GLN A 38 -2.12 10.43 -13.44
C GLN A 38 -1.40 9.50 -12.45
N ARG A 39 -1.27 9.90 -11.18
CA ARG A 39 -0.73 9.04 -10.12
C ARG A 39 -1.58 7.78 -9.94
N GLU A 40 -2.90 7.96 -9.86
CA GLU A 40 -3.86 6.86 -9.77
C GLU A 40 -3.79 5.93 -10.98
N ALA A 41 -3.78 6.46 -12.20
CA ALA A 41 -3.66 5.66 -13.41
C ALA A 41 -2.33 4.88 -13.45
N PHE A 42 -1.23 5.53 -13.05
CA PHE A 42 0.09 4.90 -12.99
C PHE A 42 0.10 3.70 -12.02
N LEU A 43 -0.41 3.88 -10.80
CA LEU A 43 -0.47 2.81 -9.80
C LEU A 43 -1.43 1.69 -10.22
N ASN A 44 -2.60 2.02 -10.75
CA ASN A 44 -3.61 1.03 -11.15
C ASN A 44 -3.17 0.18 -12.35
N THR A 45 -2.34 0.72 -13.24
CA THR A 45 -1.81 -0.01 -14.40
C THR A 45 -0.62 -0.91 -14.07
N MET A 46 -0.06 -0.87 -12.85
CA MET A 46 1.05 -1.77 -12.49
C MET A 46 0.59 -3.24 -12.40
N ASP A 47 0.89 -4.05 -13.43
CA ASP A 47 0.52 -5.47 -13.46
C ASP A 47 1.04 -6.26 -12.24
N SER A 48 2.29 -6.01 -11.83
CA SER A 48 2.91 -6.70 -10.69
C SER A 48 2.39 -6.15 -9.37
N GLN A 49 1.59 -6.96 -8.66
CA GLN A 49 1.06 -6.62 -7.33
C GLN A 49 2.18 -6.46 -6.29
N LEU A 50 3.26 -7.24 -6.41
CA LEU A 50 4.41 -7.12 -5.51
C LEU A 50 5.15 -5.79 -5.72
N LEU A 51 5.38 -5.41 -6.98
CA LEU A 51 5.97 -4.11 -7.29
C LEU A 51 5.06 -2.96 -6.81
N ARG A 52 3.75 -3.05 -7.06
CA ARG A 52 2.78 -2.07 -6.61
C ARG A 52 2.80 -1.91 -5.08
N CYS A 53 2.88 -3.02 -4.35
CA CYS A 53 3.06 -2.99 -2.91
C CYS A 53 4.35 -2.28 -2.50
N LYS A 54 5.48 -2.58 -3.14
CA LYS A 54 6.78 -1.98 -2.81
C LYS A 54 6.81 -0.48 -3.07
N VAL A 55 6.20 -0.04 -4.16
CA VAL A 55 6.05 1.37 -4.47
C VAL A 55 5.18 2.09 -3.43
N LEU A 56 4.01 1.54 -3.11
CA LEU A 56 3.10 2.12 -2.11
C LEU A 56 3.72 2.10 -0.71
N GLU A 57 4.45 1.04 -0.35
CA GLU A 57 5.23 0.94 0.88
C GLU A 57 6.24 2.07 1.00
N LEU A 58 7.00 2.38 -0.06
CA LEU A 58 7.94 3.50 -0.07
C LEU A 58 7.22 4.85 0.05
N MET A 59 6.07 5.01 -0.60
CA MET A 59 5.27 6.24 -0.49
C MET A 59 4.81 6.50 0.95
N PHE A 60 4.27 5.49 1.63
CA PHE A 60 3.86 5.61 3.03
C PHE A 60 5.05 5.73 3.97
N GLN A 61 6.13 5.00 3.74
CA GLN A 61 7.34 5.13 4.54
C GLN A 61 7.91 6.56 4.46
N HIS A 62 7.89 7.17 3.28
CA HIS A 62 8.34 8.54 3.08
C HIS A 62 7.44 9.57 3.77
N SER A 63 6.14 9.31 3.88
CA SER A 63 5.21 10.19 4.57
C SER A 63 5.04 9.88 6.07
N CYS A 64 5.74 8.89 6.62
CA CYS A 64 5.72 8.61 8.05
C CYS A 64 6.66 9.53 8.81
N GLU A 65 6.16 10.19 9.86
CA GLU A 65 7.00 10.99 10.77
C GLU A 65 7.96 10.10 11.58
N VAL A 66 7.51 8.90 11.93
CA VAL A 66 8.28 7.89 12.66
C VAL A 66 8.52 6.71 11.73
N PRO A 67 9.71 6.61 11.10
CA PRO A 67 10.03 5.50 10.21
C PRO A 67 10.00 4.16 10.95
N THR A 68 9.52 3.12 10.29
CA THR A 68 9.54 1.75 10.79
C THR A 68 10.44 0.85 9.92
N ASN A 69 11.14 -0.09 10.55
CA ASN A 69 11.94 -1.11 9.88
C ASN A 69 11.19 -2.45 9.70
N MET A 70 9.90 -2.48 10.03
CA MET A 70 9.09 -3.69 9.85
C MET A 70 9.12 -4.14 8.37
N PRO A 71 9.14 -5.46 8.09
CA PRO A 71 8.89 -5.95 6.75
C PRO A 71 7.46 -5.60 6.32
N LEU A 72 7.19 -5.62 5.02
CA LEU A 72 5.84 -5.43 4.51
C LEU A 72 4.90 -6.53 5.04
N SER A 73 4.01 -6.14 5.94
CA SER A 73 3.05 -6.97 6.66
C SER A 73 1.75 -6.18 6.94
N LEU A 74 0.71 -6.86 7.40
CA LEU A 74 -0.51 -6.20 7.85
C LEU A 74 -0.26 -5.24 9.03
N ALA A 75 0.59 -5.60 10.00
CA ALA A 75 0.99 -4.69 11.08
C ALA A 75 1.60 -3.40 10.54
N LYS A 76 2.48 -3.49 9.53
CA LYS A 76 3.10 -2.31 8.92
C LYS A 76 2.08 -1.43 8.20
N ILE A 77 1.10 -2.04 7.53
CA ILE A 77 0.03 -1.28 6.86
C ILE A 77 -0.84 -0.55 7.89
N LEU A 78 -1.19 -1.20 9.01
CA LEU A 78 -1.89 -0.53 10.12
C LEU A 78 -1.05 0.57 10.74
N TYR A 79 0.26 0.35 10.89
CA TYR A 79 1.18 1.37 11.37
C TYR A 79 1.16 2.61 10.47
N PHE A 80 1.13 2.44 9.14
CA PHE A 80 1.00 3.55 8.20
C PHE A 80 -0.30 4.32 8.37
N LEU A 81 -1.44 3.65 8.59
CA LEU A 81 -2.70 4.32 8.89
C LEU A 81 -2.55 5.29 10.08
N SER A 82 -1.85 4.87 11.13
CA SER A 82 -1.69 5.67 12.35
C SER A 82 -0.57 6.72 12.31
N HIS A 83 0.45 6.58 11.47
CA HIS A 83 1.66 7.41 11.53
C HIS A 83 2.00 8.16 10.24
N SER A 84 1.30 7.89 9.15
CA SER A 84 1.50 8.63 7.90
C SER A 84 0.85 10.01 7.98
N VAL A 85 1.53 10.99 7.38
CA VAL A 85 0.98 12.30 7.05
C VAL A 85 0.68 12.41 5.56
N LEU A 86 0.05 13.52 5.17
CA LEU A 86 -0.26 13.81 3.77
C LEU A 86 1.02 13.96 2.95
N LEU A 87 1.11 13.23 1.84
CA LEU A 87 2.17 13.44 0.85
C LEU A 87 2.07 14.85 0.29
N GLN A 88 3.21 15.54 0.23
CA GLN A 88 3.30 16.86 -0.37
C GLN A 88 3.56 16.71 -1.87
N TYR A 89 2.56 17.02 -2.68
CA TYR A 89 2.67 17.11 -4.13
C TYR A 89 2.77 18.59 -4.56
N GLN A 90 3.21 18.83 -5.79
CA GLN A 90 3.26 20.18 -6.38
C GLN A 90 1.87 20.81 -6.58
N GLU A 91 0.81 20.00 -6.61
CA GLU A 91 -0.57 20.45 -6.79
C GLU A 91 -1.17 21.01 -5.48
N GLU A 92 -1.75 22.21 -5.56
CA GLU A 92 -2.53 22.80 -4.46
C GLU A 92 -3.93 22.17 -4.40
N ALA A 93 -3.99 20.91 -3.94
CA ALA A 93 -5.25 20.23 -3.64
C ALA A 93 -5.75 20.59 -2.24
N ALA A 94 -7.07 20.56 -2.02
CA ALA A 94 -7.68 20.77 -0.70
C ALA A 94 -7.24 19.67 0.27
N ILE A 95 -7.11 19.98 1.57
CA ILE A 95 -6.67 19.02 2.61
C ILE A 95 -7.53 17.74 2.57
N CYS A 96 -8.85 17.89 2.40
CA CYS A 96 -9.79 16.77 2.23
C CYS A 96 -9.44 15.87 1.05
N GLU A 97 -9.13 16.44 -0.13
CA GLU A 97 -8.81 15.67 -1.33
C GLU A 97 -7.51 14.87 -1.16
N ARG A 98 -6.54 15.43 -0.43
CA ARG A 98 -5.28 14.74 -0.13
C ARG A 98 -5.49 13.57 0.84
N TRP A 99 -6.37 13.70 1.83
CA TRP A 99 -6.72 12.59 2.72
C TRP A 99 -7.50 11.50 1.98
N ASP A 100 -8.42 11.90 1.10
CA ASP A 100 -9.14 10.97 0.24
C ASP A 100 -8.19 10.18 -0.71
N GLU A 101 -7.17 10.85 -1.25
CA GLU A 101 -6.11 10.25 -2.07
C GLU A 101 -5.23 9.30 -1.23
N MET A 102 -4.80 9.72 -0.04
CA MET A 102 -4.01 8.87 0.87
C MET A 102 -4.77 7.58 1.22
N LEU A 103 -6.06 7.69 1.55
CA LEU A 103 -6.92 6.54 1.83
C LEU A 103 -7.06 5.62 0.61
N GLN A 104 -7.18 6.19 -0.59
CA GLN A 104 -7.20 5.41 -1.83
C GLN A 104 -5.92 4.58 -1.99
N TYR A 105 -4.75 5.15 -1.71
CA TYR A 105 -3.47 4.46 -1.77
C TYR A 105 -3.32 3.38 -0.69
N LEU A 106 -3.88 3.60 0.50
CA LEU A 106 -3.86 2.61 1.56
C LEU A 106 -4.74 1.40 1.20
N MET A 107 -5.94 1.63 0.67
CA MET A 107 -6.81 0.57 0.16
C MET A 107 -6.14 -0.21 -0.97
N LEU A 108 -5.46 0.49 -1.89
CA LEU A 108 -4.71 -0.14 -2.97
C LEU A 108 -3.55 -1.00 -2.43
N LEU A 109 -2.86 -0.53 -1.39
CA LEU A 109 -1.80 -1.28 -0.71
C LEU A 109 -2.36 -2.54 -0.05
N LEU A 110 -3.47 -2.44 0.69
CA LEU A 110 -4.14 -3.59 1.31
C LEU A 110 -4.55 -4.64 0.27
N LEU A 111 -5.18 -4.22 -0.83
CA LEU A 111 -5.60 -5.12 -1.90
C LEU A 111 -4.40 -5.79 -2.58
N SER A 112 -3.38 -5.02 -2.93
CA SER A 112 -2.16 -5.58 -3.52
C SER A 112 -1.43 -6.51 -2.55
N TYR A 113 -1.43 -6.19 -1.25
CA TYR A 113 -0.84 -7.02 -0.20
C TYR A 113 -1.53 -8.38 -0.11
N GLN A 114 -2.85 -8.37 -0.08
CA GLN A 114 -3.67 -9.58 -0.10
C GLN A 114 -3.34 -10.44 -1.33
N ASN A 115 -3.24 -9.83 -2.52
CA ASN A 115 -2.86 -10.54 -3.74
C ASN A 115 -1.44 -11.11 -3.68
N VAL A 116 -0.49 -10.40 -3.06
CA VAL A 116 0.88 -10.88 -2.85
C VAL A 116 0.90 -12.12 -1.96
N VAL A 117 0.13 -12.11 -0.88
CA VAL A 117 0.01 -13.24 0.05
C VAL A 117 -0.66 -14.42 -0.65
N LEU A 118 -1.88 -14.23 -1.18
CA LEU A 118 -2.66 -15.29 -1.81
C LEU A 118 -1.99 -15.88 -3.06
N GLY A 119 -1.30 -15.05 -3.84
CA GLY A 119 -0.60 -15.46 -5.06
C GLY A 119 0.80 -16.04 -4.84
N HIS A 120 1.25 -16.17 -3.59
CA HIS A 120 2.64 -16.57 -3.26
C HIS A 120 3.69 -15.73 -4.01
N LEU A 121 3.42 -14.42 -4.19
CA LEU A 121 4.22 -13.58 -5.09
C LEU A 121 5.63 -13.30 -4.56
N ARG A 122 5.87 -13.56 -3.27
CA ARG A 122 7.20 -13.48 -2.64
C ARG A 122 8.10 -14.67 -2.98
N SER A 123 7.51 -15.80 -3.41
CA SER A 123 8.25 -16.99 -3.83
C SER A 123 8.70 -16.85 -5.28
N ALA A 124 9.86 -17.44 -5.60
CA ALA A 124 10.36 -17.51 -6.97
C ALA A 124 9.33 -18.21 -7.88
N LEU A 125 9.28 -17.84 -9.16
CA LEU A 125 8.27 -18.35 -10.09
C LEU A 125 8.24 -19.89 -10.17
N SER A 126 9.42 -20.53 -10.14
CA SER A 126 9.55 -21.99 -10.13
C SER A 126 8.89 -22.64 -8.91
N GLU A 127 9.04 -22.04 -7.73
CA GLU A 127 8.44 -22.53 -6.48
C GLU A 127 6.95 -22.18 -6.41
N ARG A 128 6.57 -21.01 -6.94
CA ARG A 128 5.20 -20.51 -6.94
C ARG A 128 4.24 -21.47 -7.65
N MET A 129 4.64 -22.00 -8.82
CA MET A 129 3.82 -22.95 -9.56
C MET A 129 3.52 -24.20 -8.73
N ASP A 130 4.52 -24.74 -8.02
CA ASP A 130 4.34 -25.91 -7.16
C ASP A 130 3.40 -25.61 -5.99
N LEU A 131 3.52 -24.43 -5.37
CA LEU A 131 2.65 -24.00 -4.27
C LEU A 131 1.20 -23.88 -4.73
N ILE A 132 0.96 -23.32 -5.91
CA ILE A 132 -0.38 -23.19 -6.50
C ILE A 132 -0.97 -24.57 -6.81
N ILE A 133 -0.21 -25.45 -7.48
CA ILE A 133 -0.66 -26.82 -7.82
C ILE A 133 -1.00 -27.60 -6.55
N LYS A 134 -0.19 -27.47 -5.50
CA LYS A 134 -0.39 -28.14 -4.21
C LYS A 134 -1.46 -27.47 -3.34
N LYS A 135 -2.06 -26.35 -3.78
CA LYS A 135 -2.99 -25.52 -2.98
C LYS A 135 -2.40 -25.22 -1.59
N ALA A 136 -1.12 -24.90 -1.54
CA ALA A 136 -0.42 -24.61 -0.30
C ALA A 136 -1.07 -23.40 0.38
N LYS A 137 -1.15 -23.42 1.73
CA LYS A 137 -1.57 -22.23 2.46
C LYS A 137 -0.57 -21.09 2.21
N PRO A 138 -1.05 -19.85 1.97
CA PRO A 138 -0.18 -18.69 1.88
C PRO A 138 0.74 -18.57 3.09
N LYS A 139 2.02 -18.24 2.82
CA LYS A 139 2.97 -17.96 3.89
C LYS A 139 2.79 -16.52 4.35
N LEU A 140 2.25 -16.37 5.56
CA LEU A 140 2.16 -15.10 6.26
C LEU A 140 3.54 -14.66 6.77
N GLN A 141 3.72 -13.36 6.92
CA GLN A 141 4.80 -12.78 7.74
C GLN A 141 4.44 -12.94 9.22
N ASP A 142 5.44 -12.92 10.09
CA ASP A 142 5.22 -13.02 11.54
C ASP A 142 4.32 -11.88 12.05
N ASP A 143 4.48 -10.69 11.47
CA ASP A 143 3.70 -9.49 11.78
C ASP A 143 2.34 -9.41 11.04
N ASP A 144 1.88 -10.50 10.40
CA ASP A 144 0.53 -10.57 9.84
C ASP A 144 -0.52 -11.06 10.85
N HIS A 145 -0.08 -11.58 12.00
CA HIS A 145 -0.96 -12.07 13.06
C HIS A 145 -1.59 -10.92 13.84
N ILE A 146 -2.53 -10.23 13.21
CA ILE A 146 -3.28 -9.09 13.73
C ILE A 146 -4.70 -9.51 14.06
N THR A 147 -5.23 -9.08 15.21
CA THR A 147 -6.61 -9.37 15.60
C THR A 147 -7.57 -8.34 15.01
N GLN A 148 -8.86 -8.71 14.95
CA GLN A 148 -9.92 -7.77 14.57
C GLN A 148 -10.01 -6.57 15.52
N LEU A 149 -9.68 -6.77 16.80
CA LEU A 149 -9.61 -5.69 17.77
C LEU A 149 -8.48 -4.71 17.44
N ASP A 150 -7.31 -5.20 17.04
CA ASP A 150 -6.19 -4.34 16.63
C ASP A 150 -6.57 -3.49 15.42
N ILE A 151 -7.22 -4.08 14.41
CA ILE A 151 -7.72 -3.35 13.23
C ILE A 151 -8.68 -2.25 13.67
N HIS A 152 -9.71 -2.62 14.44
CA HIS A 152 -10.72 -1.67 14.91
C HIS A 152 -10.10 -0.49 15.68
N LEU A 153 -9.21 -0.77 16.63
CA LEU A 153 -8.55 0.28 17.42
C LEU A 153 -7.70 1.21 16.55
N ASN A 154 -6.96 0.68 15.56
CA ASN A 154 -6.16 1.51 14.66
C ASN A 154 -7.04 2.37 13.75
N VAL A 155 -8.15 1.82 13.24
CA VAL A 155 -9.11 2.56 12.41
C VAL A 155 -9.82 3.66 13.19
N GLU A 156 -10.28 3.39 14.41
CA GLU A 156 -10.92 4.39 15.27
C GLU A 156 -9.95 5.52 15.66
N ASN A 157 -8.71 5.18 16.03
CA ASN A 157 -7.68 6.18 16.33
C ASN A 157 -7.38 7.07 15.12
N PHE A 158 -7.33 6.48 13.93
CA PHE A 158 -7.14 7.23 12.69
C PHE A 158 -8.35 8.12 12.37
N PHE A 159 -9.57 7.61 12.55
CA PHE A 159 -10.79 8.38 12.34
C PHE A 159 -10.84 9.60 13.27
N GLY A 160 -10.52 9.44 14.55
CA GLY A 160 -10.41 10.55 15.50
C GLY A 160 -9.38 11.61 15.07
N ARG A 161 -8.22 11.19 14.55
CA ARG A 161 -7.22 12.12 13.96
C ARG A 161 -7.79 12.86 12.75
N LEU A 162 -8.51 12.18 11.85
CA LEU A 162 -9.13 12.83 10.70
C LEU A 162 -10.16 13.88 11.11
N GLN A 163 -10.99 13.59 12.12
CA GLN A 163 -11.97 14.56 12.63
C GLN A 163 -11.29 15.81 13.21
N GLN A 164 -10.16 15.66 13.89
CA GLN A 164 -9.38 16.80 14.39
C GLN A 164 -8.80 17.66 13.26
N VAL A 165 -8.37 17.05 12.15
CA VAL A 165 -7.73 17.75 11.03
C VAL A 165 -8.74 18.36 10.07
N LEU A 166 -9.84 17.65 9.79
CA LEU A 166 -10.86 18.05 8.81
C LEU A 166 -12.03 18.81 9.43
N GLY A 167 -12.14 18.82 10.77
CA GLY A 167 -13.27 19.37 11.50
C GLY A 167 -14.40 18.34 11.67
N GLU A 168 -15.29 18.62 12.62
CA GLU A 168 -16.35 17.68 13.03
C GLU A 168 -17.58 17.74 12.12
N GLU A 169 -18.00 18.92 11.61
CA GLU A 169 -19.18 19.04 10.74
C GLU A 169 -19.15 20.14 9.67
N PRO A 170 -19.63 19.85 8.43
CA PRO A 170 -19.98 18.52 7.93
C PRO A 170 -18.71 17.73 7.55
N PHE A 171 -18.50 16.57 8.18
CA PHE A 171 -17.38 15.68 7.85
C PHE A 171 -17.54 15.12 6.42
N PRO A 172 -16.48 15.08 5.59
CA PRO A 172 -16.59 14.60 4.21
C PRO A 172 -17.08 13.14 4.13
N GLN A 173 -18.25 12.93 3.53
CA GLN A 173 -18.91 11.62 3.44
C GLN A 173 -18.05 10.57 2.71
N GLN A 174 -17.36 10.96 1.63
CA GLN A 174 -16.48 10.08 0.87
C GLN A 174 -15.32 9.52 1.72
N ILE A 175 -14.75 10.35 2.59
CA ILE A 175 -13.70 9.92 3.53
C ILE A 175 -14.29 8.96 4.54
N LYS A 176 -15.45 9.30 5.11
CA LYS A 176 -16.14 8.45 6.08
C LYS A 176 -16.37 7.05 5.52
N GLU A 177 -16.91 6.93 4.31
CA GLU A 177 -17.16 5.65 3.63
C GLU A 177 -15.87 4.83 3.46
N LYS A 178 -14.79 5.45 2.99
CA LYS A 178 -13.48 4.77 2.84
C LYS A 178 -12.92 4.27 4.16
N VAL A 179 -13.05 5.04 5.25
CA VAL A 179 -12.61 4.58 6.59
C VAL A 179 -13.42 3.37 7.06
N HIS A 180 -14.74 3.36 6.83
CA HIS A 180 -15.59 2.21 7.21
C HIS A 180 -15.23 0.95 6.42
N MET A 181 -14.71 1.09 5.19
CA MET A 181 -14.24 -0.06 4.39
C MET A 181 -12.94 -0.69 4.92
N LEU A 182 -12.27 -0.07 5.90
CA LEU A 182 -11.04 -0.62 6.52
C LEU A 182 -11.34 -1.56 7.69
N GLN A 183 -12.60 -1.66 8.13
CA GLN A 183 -13.08 -2.54 9.20
C GLN A 183 -13.58 -3.87 8.63
#